data_AF-A0A8H6AYS7-F1
#
_entry.id   AF-A0A8H6AYS7-F1
#
_cell.length_a   1.000
_cell.length_b   1.000
_cell.length_c   1.000
_cell.angle_alpha   90.00
_cell.angle_beta   90.00
_cell.angle_gamma   90.00
#
_symmetry.space_group_name_H-M   'P 1'
#
loop_
_entity.id
_entity.type
_entity.pdbx_description
1 polymer ?
#
loop_
_entity_poly.entity_id
_entity_poly.type
_entity_poly.pdbx_seq_one_letter_code
_entity_poly.pdbx_strand_id
1 'polypeptide(L)'
;MTPPGTSLEVYEAAYTKMTSIFAPTSKNGEGFDRRDIKIILPNPSEPKLKGSKTSDKGPWITVVGHELEQFSKEEWAMLKVPLGMAAMYTQPMWEKYNEDLCKLTDQDRAKGPIIAPRCGHFVHKDNPPFVAEQLEDLIMKVESSK
;
A
#
# COMPACT_ATOMS: atom_id res chain seq x y z
N MET A 1 11.13 1.18 -20.35
CA MET A 1 10.00 1.42 -21.27
C MET A 1 9.08 2.42 -20.60
N THR A 2 8.64 3.48 -21.26
CA THR A 2 7.68 4.47 -20.74
C THR A 2 6.23 4.03 -21.02
N PRO A 3 5.22 4.54 -20.28
CA PRO A 3 3.82 4.30 -20.62
C PRO A 3 3.49 4.77 -22.05
N PRO A 4 2.59 4.06 -22.77
CA PRO A 4 2.13 4.50 -24.09
C PRO A 4 1.63 5.94 -24.07
N GLY A 5 2.08 6.76 -25.02
CA GLY A 5 1.70 8.17 -25.11
C GLY A 5 2.50 9.13 -24.22
N THR A 6 3.43 8.63 -23.40
CA THR A 6 4.32 9.47 -22.58
C THR A 6 5.63 9.74 -23.32
N SER A 7 5.89 11.01 -23.63
CA SER A 7 7.17 11.44 -24.21
C SER A 7 8.32 11.24 -23.22
N LEU A 8 9.56 11.12 -23.73
CA LEU A 8 10.75 10.96 -22.89
C LEU A 8 10.93 12.14 -21.93
N GLU A 9 10.73 13.37 -22.41
CA GLU A 9 10.83 14.59 -21.60
C GLU A 9 9.85 14.57 -20.40
N VAL A 10 8.60 14.18 -20.65
CA VAL A 10 7.57 14.08 -19.61
C VAL A 10 7.92 12.99 -18.59
N TYR A 11 8.44 11.86 -19.06
CA TYR A 11 8.94 10.79 -18.19
C TYR A 11 10.11 11.28 -17.32
N GLU A 12 11.11 11.95 -17.89
CA GLU A 12 12.29 12.45 -17.18
C GLU A 12 11.92 13.50 -16.13
N ALA A 13 10.96 14.38 -16.44
CA ALA A 13 10.42 15.35 -15.49
C ALA A 13 9.74 14.64 -14.31
N ALA A 14 8.88 13.65 -14.58
CA ALA A 14 8.21 12.86 -13.54
C ALA A 14 9.21 12.06 -12.70
N TYR A 15 10.19 11.41 -13.34
CA TYR A 15 11.24 10.65 -12.66
C TYR A 15 12.08 11.55 -11.75
N THR A 16 12.52 12.71 -12.24
CA THR A 16 13.25 13.71 -11.44
C THR A 16 12.41 14.17 -10.25
N LYS A 17 11.13 14.46 -10.46
CA LYS A 17 10.23 14.87 -9.38
C LYS A 17 10.09 13.76 -8.32
N MET A 18 9.79 12.53 -8.74
CA MET A 18 9.59 11.41 -7.82
C MET A 18 10.86 11.08 -7.05
N THR A 19 12.01 11.05 -7.71
CA THR A 19 13.28 10.74 -7.04
C THR A 19 13.71 11.85 -6.07
N SER A 20 13.44 13.13 -6.36
CA SER A 20 13.71 14.23 -5.43
C SER A 20 12.98 14.10 -4.08
N ILE A 21 11.86 13.35 -4.04
CA ILE A 21 11.04 13.14 -2.84
C ILE A 21 11.31 11.75 -2.25
N PHE A 22 11.20 10.71 -3.08
CA PHE A 22 11.08 9.33 -2.61
C PHE A 22 12.36 8.52 -2.74
N ALA A 23 13.41 9.01 -3.42
CA ALA A 23 14.65 8.24 -3.50
C ALA A 23 15.22 7.97 -2.09
N PRO A 24 15.84 6.80 -1.86
CA PRO A 24 16.43 6.44 -0.56
C PRO A 24 17.40 7.48 0.01
N THR A 25 18.07 8.23 -0.87
CA THR A 25 19.04 9.29 -0.54
C THR A 25 18.40 10.66 -0.35
N SER A 26 17.10 10.82 -0.64
CA SER A 26 16.39 12.10 -0.55
C SER A 26 16.06 12.42 0.90
N LYS A 27 16.57 13.57 1.36
CA LYS A 27 16.30 14.12 2.69
C LYS A 27 14.83 14.50 2.80
N ASN A 28 14.21 14.21 3.94
CA ASN A 28 12.85 14.63 4.25
C ASN A 28 12.81 15.43 5.57
N GLY A 29 11.68 16.07 5.85
CA GLY A 29 11.49 16.87 7.07
C GLY A 29 11.47 16.05 8.36
N GLU A 30 11.34 14.72 8.25
CA GLU A 30 11.34 13.79 9.38
C GLU A 30 12.77 13.37 9.80
N GLY A 31 13.78 13.69 8.98
CA GLY A 31 15.18 13.36 9.27
C GLY A 31 15.53 11.88 9.12
N PHE A 32 14.66 11.07 8.50
CA PHE A 32 14.92 9.64 8.33
C PHE A 32 15.94 9.37 7.22
N ASP A 33 16.98 8.60 7.56
CA ASP A 33 17.89 8.02 6.58
C ASP A 33 17.31 6.73 6.01
N ARG A 34 16.95 6.76 4.73
CA ARG A 34 16.31 5.63 4.03
C ARG A 34 17.28 4.89 3.12
N ARG A 35 18.58 5.21 3.14
CA ARG A 35 19.58 4.61 2.24
C ARG A 35 19.65 3.09 2.37
N ASP A 36 19.52 2.60 3.60
CA ASP A 36 19.57 1.17 3.93
C ASP A 36 18.17 0.55 4.15
N ILE A 37 17.11 1.18 3.64
CA ILE A 37 15.71 0.76 3.92
C ILE A 37 15.45 -0.71 3.57
N LYS A 38 16.09 -1.22 2.52
CA LYS A 38 15.96 -2.62 2.08
C LYS A 38 16.59 -3.63 3.02
N ILE A 39 17.52 -3.20 3.88
CA ILE A 39 18.27 -4.06 4.80
C ILE A 39 17.62 -4.00 6.19
N ILE A 40 17.05 -2.85 6.57
CA ILE A 40 16.45 -2.66 7.90
C ILE A 40 14.99 -3.10 8.00
N LEU A 41 14.25 -3.13 6.88
CA LEU A 41 12.86 -3.55 6.88
C LEU A 41 12.75 -5.05 6.58
N PRO A 42 11.89 -5.77 7.32
CA PRO A 42 11.61 -7.17 7.02
C PRO A 42 10.81 -7.31 5.73
N ASN A 43 10.80 -8.52 5.18
CA ASN A 43 9.95 -8.85 4.04
C ASN A 43 8.46 -8.70 4.43
N PRO A 44 7.58 -8.27 3.52
CA PRO A 44 6.17 -8.05 3.84
C PRO A 44 5.41 -9.30 4.31
N SER A 45 5.91 -10.50 4.01
CA SER A 45 5.29 -11.77 4.42
C SER A 45 5.87 -12.38 5.69
N GLU A 46 6.92 -11.79 6.27
CA GLU A 46 7.65 -12.40 7.40
C GLU A 46 8.36 -11.36 8.29
N PRO A 47 8.60 -11.65 9.58
CA PRO A 47 8.11 -12.83 10.31
C PRO A 47 6.59 -12.81 10.46
N LYS A 48 5.99 -13.99 10.60
CA LYS A 48 4.56 -14.11 10.92
C LYS A 48 4.24 -13.34 12.20
N LEU A 49 3.11 -12.62 12.19
CA LEU A 49 2.62 -11.93 13.37
C LEU A 49 2.13 -12.95 14.40
N LYS A 50 2.55 -12.74 15.65
CA LYS A 50 2.11 -13.57 16.78
C LYS A 50 0.71 -13.15 17.22
N GLY A 51 -0.16 -14.13 17.43
CA GLY A 51 -1.50 -13.90 17.96
C GLY A 51 -1.52 -13.51 19.44
N SER A 52 -2.73 -13.47 20.00
CA SER A 52 -2.95 -13.28 21.43
C SER A 52 -2.35 -14.44 22.26
N LYS A 53 -2.10 -14.21 23.55
CA LYS A 53 -1.61 -15.24 24.49
C LYS A 53 -2.49 -16.51 24.58
N THR A 54 -3.74 -16.43 24.12
CA THR A 54 -4.74 -17.50 24.16
C THR A 54 -4.90 -18.25 22.83
N SER A 55 -4.11 -17.93 21.80
CA SER A 55 -4.23 -18.53 20.46
C SER A 55 -2.86 -18.73 19.84
N ASP A 56 -2.57 -19.94 19.34
CA ASP A 56 -1.34 -20.25 18.61
C ASP A 56 -1.34 -19.69 17.18
N LYS A 57 -2.52 -19.34 16.66
CA LYS A 57 -2.71 -18.65 15.37
C LYS A 57 -2.42 -17.16 15.47
N GLY A 58 -1.91 -16.57 14.39
CA GLY A 58 -1.68 -15.13 14.19
C GLY A 58 -2.96 -14.28 14.26
N PRO A 59 -2.86 -12.95 14.28
CA PRO A 59 -4.02 -12.07 14.38
C PRO A 59 -4.91 -12.13 13.13
N TRP A 60 -6.18 -11.75 13.27
CA TRP A 60 -7.01 -11.46 12.10
C TRP A 60 -6.47 -10.22 11.37
N ILE A 61 -6.32 -10.30 10.06
CA ILE A 61 -5.79 -9.21 9.22
C ILE A 61 -6.75 -8.97 8.05
N THR A 62 -7.06 -7.71 7.80
CA THR A 62 -7.70 -7.25 6.56
C THR A 62 -6.73 -6.33 5.82
N VAL A 63 -6.33 -6.69 4.60
CA VAL A 63 -5.46 -5.87 3.75
C VAL A 63 -6.29 -5.16 2.69
N VAL A 64 -6.18 -3.83 2.66
CA VAL A 64 -6.94 -2.96 1.76
C VAL A 64 -5.99 -2.17 0.88
N GLY A 65 -6.17 -2.26 -0.43
CA GLY A 65 -5.54 -1.38 -1.42
C GLY A 65 -6.49 -0.27 -1.87
N HIS A 66 -5.93 0.79 -2.45
CA HIS A 66 -6.71 1.84 -3.11
C HIS A 66 -6.97 1.51 -4.58
N GLU A 67 -7.87 2.25 -5.22
CA GLU A 67 -8.15 2.13 -6.64
C GLU A 67 -7.10 2.89 -7.47
N LEU A 68 -6.56 2.23 -8.50
CA LEU A 68 -5.50 2.78 -9.35
C LEU A 68 -5.93 4.06 -10.07
N GLU A 69 -7.15 4.11 -10.59
CA GLU A 69 -7.63 5.25 -11.37
C GLU A 69 -7.74 6.51 -10.49
N GLN A 70 -8.35 6.37 -9.31
CA GLN A 70 -8.50 7.47 -8.36
C GLN A 70 -7.14 7.94 -7.85
N PHE A 71 -6.24 7.02 -7.49
CA PHE A 71 -4.87 7.35 -7.11
C PHE A 71 -4.12 8.11 -8.22
N SER A 72 -4.23 7.66 -9.48
CA SER A 72 -3.54 8.30 -10.61
C SER A 72 -4.02 9.75 -10.83
N LYS A 73 -5.31 10.03 -10.60
CA LYS A 73 -5.86 11.41 -10.66
C LYS A 73 -5.28 12.29 -9.56
N GLU A 74 -5.15 11.78 -8.35
CA GLU A 74 -4.57 12.49 -7.21
C GLU A 74 -3.08 12.74 -7.39
N GLU A 75 -2.33 11.75 -7.84
CA GLU A 75 -0.90 11.85 -8.11
C GLU A 75 -0.61 12.91 -9.18
N TRP A 76 -1.43 12.96 -10.24
CA TRP A 76 -1.38 14.04 -11.21
C TRP A 76 -1.70 15.41 -10.59
N ALA A 77 -2.75 15.50 -9.77
CA ALA A 77 -3.15 16.75 -9.14
C ALA A 77 -2.02 17.32 -8.25
N MET A 78 -1.37 16.46 -7.46
CA MET A 78 -0.37 16.84 -6.47
C MET A 78 1.05 16.94 -7.01
N LEU A 79 1.48 15.96 -7.80
CA LEU A 79 2.88 15.77 -8.19
C LEU A 79 3.11 15.93 -9.70
N LYS A 80 2.04 16.07 -10.49
CA LYS A 80 2.09 16.15 -11.96
C LYS A 80 2.72 14.91 -12.59
N VAL A 81 2.59 13.76 -11.93
CA VAL A 81 3.01 12.47 -12.49
C VAL A 81 1.98 12.06 -13.57
N PRO A 82 2.41 11.75 -14.80
CA PRO A 82 1.51 11.36 -15.87
C PRO A 82 0.69 10.11 -15.55
N LEU A 83 -0.55 10.09 -16.06
CA LEU A 83 -1.41 8.92 -15.99
C LEU A 83 -0.71 7.71 -16.64
N GLY A 84 -0.87 6.54 -16.02
CA GLY A 84 -0.24 5.29 -16.46
C GLY A 84 1.17 5.04 -15.92
N MET A 85 1.84 6.05 -15.35
CA MET A 85 3.12 5.84 -14.66
C MET A 85 2.94 4.96 -13.42
N ALA A 86 1.96 5.27 -12.58
CA ALA A 86 1.61 4.46 -11.42
C ALA A 86 1.28 3.02 -11.83
N ALA A 87 0.45 2.85 -12.87
CA ALA A 87 0.07 1.54 -13.40
C ALA A 87 1.28 0.71 -13.86
N MET A 88 2.27 1.34 -14.48
CA MET A 88 3.43 0.65 -15.04
C MET A 88 4.51 0.32 -14.01
N TYR A 89 4.75 1.20 -13.03
CA TYR A 89 5.92 1.08 -12.14
C TYR A 89 5.57 0.83 -10.67
N THR A 90 4.49 1.43 -10.18
CA THR A 90 4.21 1.45 -8.73
C THR A 90 3.17 0.40 -8.36
N GLN A 91 2.07 0.34 -9.11
CA GLN A 91 0.94 -0.55 -8.86
C GLN A 91 1.33 -2.03 -8.78
N PRO A 92 2.16 -2.60 -9.69
CA PRO A 92 2.53 -4.02 -9.60
C PRO A 92 3.32 -4.33 -8.32
N MET A 93 4.10 -3.36 -7.83
CA MET A 93 4.86 -3.50 -6.59
C MET A 93 3.95 -3.42 -5.36
N TRP A 94 2.93 -2.55 -5.38
CA TRP A 94 1.92 -2.48 -4.31
C TRP A 94 1.00 -3.69 -4.28
N GLU A 95 0.59 -4.22 -5.41
CA GLU A 95 -0.20 -5.45 -5.48
C GLU A 95 0.56 -6.60 -4.84
N LYS A 96 1.82 -6.82 -5.25
CA LYS A 96 2.68 -7.82 -4.64
C LYS A 96 2.87 -7.60 -3.13
N TYR A 97 3.12 -6.36 -2.72
CA TYR A 97 3.27 -6.02 -1.30
C TYR A 97 2.00 -6.35 -0.50
N ASN A 98 0.83 -5.98 -0.99
CA ASN A 98 -0.44 -6.25 -0.32
C ASN A 98 -0.75 -7.76 -0.27
N GLU A 99 -0.46 -8.51 -1.34
CA GLU A 99 -0.58 -9.97 -1.35
C GLU A 99 0.35 -10.61 -0.30
N ASP A 100 1.57 -10.10 -0.17
CA ASP A 100 2.53 -10.59 0.83
C ASP A 100 2.11 -10.23 2.26
N LEU A 101 1.50 -9.06 2.49
CA LEU A 101 0.94 -8.70 3.80
C LEU A 101 -0.14 -9.67 4.28
N CYS A 102 -0.93 -10.24 3.35
CA CYS A 102 -1.93 -11.26 3.70
C CYS A 102 -1.28 -12.54 4.23
N LYS A 103 0.00 -12.77 3.92
CA LYS A 103 0.79 -13.89 4.43
C LYS A 103 1.39 -13.59 5.80
N LEU A 104 1.12 -12.46 6.46
CA LEU A 104 1.61 -12.21 7.82
C LEU A 104 0.89 -13.02 8.90
N THR A 105 -0.26 -13.62 8.59
CA THR A 105 -1.04 -14.44 9.51
C THR A 105 -1.37 -15.81 8.92
N ASP A 106 -2.22 -16.58 9.58
CA ASP A 106 -2.80 -17.82 9.06
C ASP A 106 -3.76 -17.51 7.91
N GLN A 107 -3.81 -18.39 6.91
CA GLN A 107 -4.58 -18.15 5.69
C GLN A 107 -6.08 -17.97 5.96
N ASP A 108 -6.62 -18.66 6.96
CA ASP A 108 -8.01 -18.51 7.39
C ASP A 108 -8.27 -17.24 8.20
N ARG A 109 -7.21 -16.51 8.60
CA ARG A 109 -7.26 -15.25 9.34
C ARG A 109 -6.93 -14.01 8.50
N ALA A 110 -6.59 -14.21 7.23
CA ALA A 110 -6.32 -13.13 6.29
C ALA A 110 -7.54 -12.86 5.39
N LYS A 111 -7.89 -11.58 5.23
CA LYS A 111 -8.87 -11.09 4.26
C LYS A 111 -8.19 -10.10 3.33
N GLY A 112 -8.19 -10.39 2.03
CA GLY A 112 -7.68 -9.51 0.99
C GLY A 112 -6.50 -10.09 0.20
N PRO A 113 -5.82 -9.26 -0.62
CA PRO A 113 -6.06 -7.82 -0.77
C PRO A 113 -7.45 -7.51 -1.33
N ILE A 114 -8.15 -6.55 -0.74
CA ILE A 114 -9.39 -5.99 -1.32
C ILE A 114 -9.13 -4.56 -1.78
N ILE A 115 -9.72 -4.17 -2.90
CA ILE A 115 -9.59 -2.79 -3.42
C ILE A 115 -10.77 -1.97 -2.93
N ALA A 116 -10.48 -0.88 -2.22
CA ALA A 116 -11.49 0.06 -1.76
C ALA A 116 -12.03 0.87 -2.95
N PRO A 117 -13.35 0.82 -3.22
CA PRO A 117 -13.91 1.46 -4.40
C PRO A 117 -13.87 2.98 -4.27
N ARG A 118 -13.52 3.66 -5.36
CA ARG A 118 -13.46 5.13 -5.48
C ARG A 118 -12.52 5.80 -4.48
N CYS A 119 -11.51 5.07 -4.01
CA CYS A 119 -10.54 5.57 -3.04
C CYS A 119 -9.17 5.75 -3.69
N GLY A 120 -8.53 6.88 -3.43
CA GLY A 120 -7.15 7.14 -3.79
C GLY A 120 -6.24 6.89 -2.60
N HIS A 121 -5.26 7.77 -2.39
CA HIS A 121 -4.19 7.51 -1.41
C HIS A 121 -4.70 7.33 0.03
N PHE A 122 -5.83 7.95 0.39
CA PHE A 122 -6.38 7.94 1.75
C PHE A 122 -7.77 7.30 1.82
N VAL A 123 -7.81 5.97 1.80
CA VAL A 123 -9.06 5.18 1.87
C VAL A 123 -10.01 5.61 2.99
N HIS A 124 -9.49 5.88 4.19
CA HIS A 124 -10.31 6.29 5.35
C HIS A 124 -10.93 7.69 5.21
N LYS A 125 -10.35 8.54 4.37
CA LYS A 125 -10.90 9.86 4.04
C LYS A 125 -11.90 9.75 2.89
N ASP A 126 -11.57 8.96 1.87
CA ASP A 126 -12.36 8.88 0.64
C ASP A 126 -13.62 8.02 0.80
N ASN A 127 -13.55 6.97 1.62
CA ASN A 127 -14.69 6.10 1.91
C ASN A 127 -14.70 5.64 3.39
N PRO A 128 -15.04 6.56 4.33
CA PRO A 128 -15.18 6.20 5.74
C PRO A 128 -16.17 5.05 6.01
N PRO A 129 -17.34 4.96 5.34
CA PRO A 129 -18.26 3.83 5.54
C PRO A 129 -17.64 2.47 5.21
N PHE A 130 -16.90 2.35 4.09
CA PHE A 130 -16.21 1.10 3.74
C PHE A 130 -15.22 0.67 4.82
N VAL A 131 -14.46 1.62 5.39
CA VAL A 131 -13.53 1.33 6.48
C VAL A 131 -14.28 0.86 7.73
N ALA A 132 -15.41 1.49 8.06
CA ALA A 132 -16.25 1.08 9.19
C ALA A 132 -16.74 -0.37 9.02
N GLU A 133 -17.20 -0.75 7.82
CA GLU A 133 -17.61 -2.13 7.52
C GLU A 133 -16.46 -3.13 7.69
N GLN A 134 -15.24 -2.79 7.22
CA GLN A 134 -14.08 -3.68 7.39
C GLN A 134 -13.67 -3.82 8.86
N LEU A 135 -13.82 -2.75 9.65
CA LEU A 135 -13.55 -2.76 11.09
C LEU A 135 -14.58 -3.58 11.86
N GLU A 136 -15.87 -3.44 11.53
CA GLU A 136 -16.93 -4.24 12.16
C GLU A 136 -16.71 -5.74 11.93
N ASP A 137 -16.44 -6.16 10.67
CA ASP A 137 -16.08 -7.55 10.34
C ASP A 137 -14.88 -8.05 11.15
N LEU A 138 -13.83 -7.23 11.29
CA LEU A 138 -12.64 -7.57 12.07
C LEU A 138 -12.96 -7.74 13.56
N ILE A 139 -13.75 -6.83 14.14
CA ILE A 139 -14.14 -6.88 15.56
C ILE A 139 -14.96 -8.14 15.82
N MET A 140 -15.96 -8.44 14.99
CA MET A 140 -16.78 -9.65 15.15
C MET A 140 -15.93 -10.93 15.12
N LYS A 141 -14.94 -11.01 14.23
CA LYS A 141 -14.01 -12.16 14.15
C LYS A 141 -13.18 -12.32 15.41
N VAL A 142 -12.66 -11.21 15.95
CA VAL A 142 -11.89 -11.21 17.20
C VAL A 142 -12.76 -11.62 18.38
N GLU A 143 -13.98 -11.08 18.49
CA GLU A 143 -14.90 -11.41 19.59
C GLU A 143 -15.38 -12.87 19.54
N SER A 144 -15.63 -13.40 18.34
CA SER A 144 -16.05 -14.79 18.12
C SER A 144 -14.92 -15.81 18.26
N SER A 145 -13.66 -15.35 18.36
CA SER A 145 -12.47 -16.20 18.53
C SER A 145 -12.06 -16.38 20.00
N LYS A 146 -12.81 -15.81 20.95
CA LYS A 146 -12.65 -16.05 22.40
C LYS A 146 -13.25 -17.40 22.78
#